data_AF-A0A7R8CX74-F1
#
_entry.id   AF-A0A7R8CX74-F1
#
_cell.length_a   1.000
_cell.length_b   1.000
_cell.length_c   1.000
_cell.angle_alpha   90.00
_cell.angle_beta   90.00
_cell.angle_gamma   90.00
#
_symmetry.space_group_name_H-M   'P 1'
#
loop_
_entity.id
_entity.type
_entity.pdbx_description
1 polymer ?
#
loop_
_entity_poly.entity_id
_entity_poly.type
_entity_poly.pdbx_seq_one_letter_code
_entity_poly.pdbx_strand_id
1 'polypeptide(L)'
;MATSNTKKSAKSRDFRDASSIFVLTNQVSSESSESSSESKISFCKTPIHDDNYNLEHGEKRLLIFNQTKFPCYDIGLKDRKGVEQDTQAIIDTFNPLGFFIQEHENLTVAQIKHELLSLSSMDDLSCLIIFISTHGDKK
;
A
#
# COMPACT_ATOMS: atom_id res chain seq x y z
N MET A 1 41.11 15.13 -28.22
CA MET A 1 39.93 16.01 -28.03
C MET A 1 38.96 15.77 -29.17
N ALA A 2 37.87 15.06 -28.91
CA ALA A 2 36.70 14.98 -29.78
C ALA A 2 35.51 14.57 -28.91
N THR A 3 34.57 15.50 -28.72
CA THR A 3 33.32 15.29 -27.96
C THR A 3 32.19 15.06 -28.95
N SER A 4 31.54 13.89 -28.89
CA SER A 4 30.31 13.59 -29.64
C SER A 4 29.08 13.78 -28.74
N ASN A 5 28.25 14.76 -29.11
CA ASN A 5 26.94 15.02 -28.50
C ASN A 5 25.88 14.08 -29.09
N THR A 6 25.19 13.32 -28.25
CA THR A 6 23.96 12.60 -28.64
C THR A 6 22.75 13.19 -27.92
N LYS A 7 21.92 13.95 -28.65
CA LYS A 7 20.57 14.37 -28.24
C LYS A 7 19.67 13.14 -28.21
N LYS A 8 19.17 12.76 -27.03
CA LYS A 8 18.13 11.74 -26.86
C LYS A 8 16.77 12.44 -26.75
N SER A 9 15.94 12.27 -27.76
CA SER A 9 14.55 12.75 -27.81
C SER A 9 13.69 11.97 -26.78
N ALA A 10 12.98 12.69 -25.91
CA ALA A 10 12.13 12.12 -24.88
C ALA A 10 10.80 11.63 -25.50
N LYS A 11 10.49 10.36 -25.27
CA LYS A 11 9.27 9.70 -25.75
C LYS A 11 8.12 10.04 -24.80
N SER A 12 7.07 10.67 -25.33
CA SER A 12 5.80 10.97 -24.63
C SER A 12 5.19 9.68 -24.06
N ARG A 13 4.86 9.67 -22.77
CA ARG A 13 4.10 8.59 -22.13
C ARG A 13 2.63 9.01 -22.09
N ASP A 14 1.76 8.19 -22.65
CA ASP A 14 0.31 8.39 -22.59
C ASP A 14 -0.16 8.30 -21.14
N PHE A 15 -0.60 9.42 -20.59
CA PHE A 15 -1.27 9.52 -19.30
C PHE A 15 -2.73 9.11 -19.47
N ARG A 16 -3.02 7.82 -19.27
CA ARG A 16 -4.38 7.41 -18.89
C ARG A 16 -4.43 7.40 -17.37
N ASP A 17 -4.66 8.57 -16.80
CA ASP A 17 -4.97 8.73 -15.38
C ASP A 17 -6.39 8.22 -15.08
N ALA A 18 -6.60 7.75 -13.85
CA ALA A 18 -7.88 7.24 -13.37
C ALA A 18 -8.92 8.37 -13.36
N SER A 19 -9.99 8.20 -14.13
CA SER A 19 -11.05 9.21 -14.27
C SER A 19 -11.71 9.54 -12.92
N SER A 20 -11.81 10.83 -12.61
CA SER A 20 -12.40 11.37 -11.40
C SER A 20 -13.92 11.15 -11.35
N ILE A 21 -14.43 10.66 -10.22
CA ILE A 21 -15.85 10.73 -9.87
C ILE A 21 -16.15 12.19 -9.51
N PHE A 22 -16.85 12.92 -10.40
CA PHE A 22 -17.34 14.26 -10.11
C PHE A 22 -18.56 14.17 -9.17
N VAL A 23 -18.51 14.85 -8.02
CA VAL A 23 -19.70 15.16 -7.22
C VAL A 23 -19.86 16.68 -7.16
N LEU A 24 -20.91 17.17 -7.80
CA LEU A 24 -21.36 18.56 -7.75
C LEU A 24 -21.95 18.87 -6.37
N THR A 25 -21.58 20.03 -5.85
CA THR A 25 -22.00 20.64 -4.59
C THR A 25 -23.52 20.88 -4.50
N ASN A 26 -24.05 20.65 -3.29
CA ASN A 26 -25.44 20.77 -2.86
C ASN A 26 -26.16 22.09 -3.19
N GLN A 27 -27.46 21.98 -3.48
CA GLN A 27 -28.47 22.88 -2.92
C GLN A 27 -29.45 22.06 -2.07
N VAL A 28 -29.61 22.49 -0.82
CA VAL A 28 -30.53 21.94 0.18
C VAL A 28 -31.94 22.46 -0.06
N SER A 29 -32.95 21.59 -0.09
CA SER A 29 -34.25 21.78 0.59
C SER A 29 -35.12 20.52 0.56
N SER A 30 -35.77 20.29 1.70
CA SER A 30 -37.00 19.53 1.93
C SER A 30 -36.89 18.06 2.33
N GLU A 31 -37.62 17.78 3.42
CA GLU A 31 -37.64 16.59 4.26
C GLU A 31 -38.24 15.35 3.57
N SER A 32 -37.59 14.19 3.76
CA SER A 32 -38.28 12.92 3.96
C SER A 32 -37.33 11.89 4.56
N SER A 33 -37.80 11.22 5.59
CA SER A 33 -37.13 10.16 6.34
C SER A 33 -36.92 8.91 5.50
N GLU A 34 -35.67 8.57 5.21
CA GLU A 34 -35.24 7.27 4.70
C GLU A 34 -33.95 6.83 5.40
N SER A 35 -33.90 5.56 5.79
CA SER A 35 -32.75 4.86 6.37
C SER A 35 -31.61 4.81 5.34
N SER A 36 -30.84 5.90 5.26
CA SER A 36 -29.70 6.00 4.37
C SER A 36 -28.44 5.58 5.11
N SER A 37 -27.81 4.49 4.66
CA SER A 37 -26.43 4.20 5.00
C SER A 37 -25.58 5.38 4.56
N GLU A 38 -25.25 6.27 5.49
CA GLU A 38 -24.44 7.46 5.22
C GLU A 38 -23.13 7.03 4.56
N SER A 39 -22.98 7.36 3.29
CA SER A 39 -21.72 7.20 2.59
C SER A 39 -20.76 8.24 3.16
N LYS A 40 -19.81 7.79 3.99
CA LYS A 40 -18.75 8.64 4.54
C LYS A 40 -17.95 9.18 3.36
N ILE A 41 -18.16 10.46 3.03
CA ILE A 41 -17.42 11.14 1.97
C ILE A 41 -15.96 11.20 2.41
N SER A 42 -15.09 10.46 1.72
CA SER A 42 -13.65 10.51 1.97
C SER A 42 -13.10 11.82 1.43
N PHE A 43 -12.49 12.61 2.31
CA PHE A 43 -11.84 13.86 1.92
C PHE A 43 -10.42 13.56 1.44
N CYS A 44 -10.12 13.92 0.18
CA CYS A 44 -8.77 13.80 -0.35
C CYS A 44 -7.87 14.86 0.29
N LYS A 45 -6.83 14.43 1.03
CA LYS A 45 -5.86 15.32 1.68
C LYS A 45 -4.99 16.10 0.68
N THR A 46 -4.86 15.61 -0.55
CA THR A 46 -4.03 16.20 -1.60
C THR A 46 -4.89 16.92 -2.65
N PRO A 47 -4.54 18.14 -3.09
CA PRO A 47 -5.19 18.82 -4.20
C PRO A 47 -5.17 17.99 -5.48
N ILE A 48 -6.19 18.13 -6.33
CA ILE A 48 -6.35 17.36 -7.59
C ILE A 48 -5.16 17.57 -8.55
N HIS A 49 -4.52 18.73 -8.50
CA HIS A 49 -3.45 19.13 -9.42
C HIS A 49 -2.08 19.21 -8.76
N ASP A 50 -1.87 18.46 -7.66
CA ASP A 50 -0.54 18.31 -7.09
C ASP A 50 0.23 17.23 -7.86
N ASP A 51 1.51 17.49 -8.12
CA ASP A 51 2.39 16.54 -8.79
C ASP A 51 2.86 15.42 -7.84
N ASN A 52 2.69 15.60 -6.52
CA ASN A 52 3.18 14.69 -5.49
C ASN A 52 2.09 14.26 -4.50
N TYR A 53 2.24 13.05 -3.94
CA TYR A 53 1.43 12.62 -2.81
C TYR A 53 1.80 13.40 -1.53
N ASN A 54 0.80 13.85 -0.78
CA ASN A 54 1.02 14.42 0.55
C ASN A 54 1.36 13.31 1.55
N LEU A 55 2.64 13.26 1.94
CA LEU A 55 3.16 12.33 2.96
C LEU A 55 3.48 13.02 4.30
N GLU A 56 3.10 14.30 4.46
CA GLU A 56 3.42 15.11 5.65
C GLU A 56 2.46 14.85 6.82
N HIS A 57 1.26 14.32 6.54
CA HIS A 57 0.21 14.12 7.54
C HIS A 57 -0.25 12.66 7.61
N GLY A 58 -0.19 12.08 8.81
CA GLY A 58 -0.61 10.71 9.11
C GLY A 58 0.57 9.73 9.17
N GLU A 59 0.32 8.56 9.73
CA GLU A 59 1.34 7.54 9.97
C GLU A 59 1.79 6.87 8.66
N LYS A 60 3.11 6.73 8.49
CA LYS A 60 3.69 5.89 7.44
C LYS A 60 3.78 4.49 8.00
N ARG A 61 3.01 3.53 7.48
CA ARG A 61 2.96 2.19 8.04
C ARG A 61 3.53 1.14 7.10
N LEU A 62 4.30 0.21 7.64
CA LEU A 62 4.92 -0.88 6.92
C LEU A 62 4.65 -2.20 7.63
N LEU A 63 4.05 -3.15 6.91
CA LEU A 63 3.84 -4.51 7.41
C LEU A 63 4.73 -5.48 6.64
N ILE A 64 5.39 -6.39 7.37
CA ILE A 64 6.19 -7.47 6.80
C ILE A 64 5.56 -8.79 7.20
N PHE A 65 4.94 -9.48 6.25
CA PHE A 65 4.49 -10.85 6.43
C PHE A 65 5.58 -11.81 5.92
N ASN A 66 6.32 -12.39 6.85
CA ASN A 66 7.41 -13.29 6.56
C ASN A 66 7.01 -14.74 6.83
N GLN A 67 6.96 -15.55 5.77
CA GLN A 67 6.63 -16.98 5.85
C GLN A 67 7.92 -17.79 5.65
N THR A 68 8.45 -18.30 6.76
CA THR A 68 9.70 -19.10 6.83
C THR A 68 9.40 -20.59 6.84
N LYS A 69 8.31 -21.01 7.51
CA LYS A 69 7.92 -22.40 7.77
C LYS A 69 6.58 -22.74 7.15
N PHE A 70 6.45 -23.96 6.62
CA PHE A 70 5.25 -24.44 5.93
C PHE A 70 4.80 -25.84 6.43
N PRO A 71 4.48 -25.99 7.73
CA PRO A 71 4.27 -27.30 8.34
C PRO A 71 2.98 -28.03 7.90
N CYS A 72 1.99 -27.31 7.37
CA CYS A 72 0.64 -27.83 7.11
C CYS A 72 0.37 -28.18 5.63
N TYR A 73 1.40 -28.28 4.80
CA TYR A 73 1.23 -28.51 3.36
C TYR A 73 1.81 -29.87 2.98
N ASP A 74 0.93 -30.80 2.59
CA ASP A 74 1.27 -32.13 2.04
C ASP A 74 2.12 -32.06 0.75
N ILE A 75 2.31 -30.85 0.24
CA ILE A 75 3.00 -30.48 -0.99
C ILE A 75 4.54 -30.45 -0.82
N GLY A 76 5.06 -30.70 0.39
CA GLY A 76 6.50 -30.81 0.63
C GLY A 76 7.27 -29.50 0.44
N LEU A 77 6.62 -28.35 0.70
CA LEU A 77 7.28 -27.04 0.62
C LEU A 77 8.43 -26.98 1.61
N LYS A 78 9.62 -26.62 1.10
CA LYS A 78 10.81 -26.46 1.94
C LYS A 78 10.73 -25.15 2.71
N ASP A 79 11.27 -25.15 3.92
CA ASP A 79 11.48 -23.93 4.69
C ASP A 79 12.35 -22.93 3.92
N ARG A 80 12.01 -21.65 4.03
CA ARG A 80 12.71 -20.54 3.37
C ARG A 80 13.79 -19.99 4.30
N LYS A 81 15.00 -20.52 4.20
CA LYS A 81 16.16 -20.04 4.96
C LYS A 81 16.73 -18.76 4.36
N GLY A 82 17.17 -17.83 5.21
CA GLY A 82 17.85 -16.60 4.80
C GLY A 82 16.91 -15.43 4.54
N VAL A 83 15.59 -15.62 4.67
CA VAL A 83 14.61 -14.55 4.55
C VAL A 83 14.72 -13.52 5.68
N GLU A 84 15.36 -13.89 6.79
CA GLU A 84 15.70 -12.97 7.88
C GLU A 84 16.59 -11.82 7.37
N GLN A 85 17.43 -12.08 6.36
CA GLN A 85 18.29 -11.06 5.73
C GLN A 85 17.46 -10.07 4.92
N ASP A 86 16.46 -10.56 4.18
CA ASP A 86 15.52 -9.70 3.45
C ASP A 86 14.75 -8.80 4.43
N THR A 87 14.23 -9.39 5.50
CA THR A 87 13.50 -8.64 6.54
C THR A 87 14.38 -7.56 7.18
N GLN A 88 15.60 -7.91 7.57
CA GLN A 88 16.51 -6.93 8.17
C GLN A 88 16.84 -5.79 7.20
N ALA A 89 17.10 -6.10 5.93
CA ALA A 89 17.34 -5.09 4.90
C ALA A 89 16.14 -4.15 4.70
N ILE A 90 14.92 -4.68 4.75
CA ILE A 90 13.69 -3.87 4.73
C ILE A 90 13.64 -2.95 5.94
N ILE A 91 13.84 -3.48 7.15
CA ILE A 91 13.81 -2.69 8.38
C ILE A 91 14.86 -1.58 8.33
N ASP A 92 16.10 -1.90 7.98
CA ASP A 92 17.20 -0.93 7.91
C ASP A 92 16.95 0.18 6.88
N THR A 93 16.22 -0.13 5.81
CA THR A 93 15.86 0.83 4.75
C THR A 93 14.74 1.77 5.18
N PHE A 94 13.68 1.24 5.80
CA PHE A 94 12.46 2.01 6.07
C PHE A 94 12.43 2.66 7.46
N ASN A 95 13.21 2.14 8.41
CA ASN A 95 13.28 2.71 9.76
C ASN A 95 13.77 4.17 9.75
N PRO A 96 14.85 4.55 9.02
CA PRO A 96 15.28 5.95 8.92
C PRO A 96 14.28 6.86 8.19
N LEU A 97 13.35 6.30 7.41
CA LEU A 97 12.32 7.04 6.68
C LEU A 97 11.09 7.37 7.54
N GLY A 98 11.09 6.94 8.80
CA GLY A 98 10.03 7.22 9.78
C GLY A 98 8.81 6.32 9.65
N PHE A 99 8.97 5.10 9.12
CA PHE A 99 7.88 4.13 9.06
C PHE A 99 7.66 3.46 10.42
N PHE A 100 6.38 3.30 10.80
CA PHE A 100 5.99 2.33 11.81
C PHE A 100 6.03 0.93 11.19
N ILE A 101 7.03 0.14 11.60
CA ILE A 101 7.29 -1.18 11.03
C ILE A 101 6.73 -2.27 11.94
N GLN A 102 5.92 -3.16 11.38
CA GLN A 102 5.34 -4.31 12.06
C GLN A 102 5.71 -5.60 11.31
N GLU A 103 6.54 -6.43 11.92
CA GLU A 103 6.92 -7.74 11.39
C GLU A 103 6.01 -8.84 11.95
N HIS A 104 5.64 -9.75 11.07
CA HIS A 104 4.82 -10.92 11.35
C HIS A 104 5.48 -12.17 10.78
N GLU A 105 5.91 -13.08 11.65
CA GLU A 105 6.50 -14.35 11.25
C GLU A 105 5.45 -15.48 11.23
N ASN A 106 5.40 -16.24 10.14
CA ASN A 106 4.62 -17.49 9.99
C ASN A 106 3.13 -17.38 10.33
N LEU A 107 2.50 -16.25 10.05
CA LEU A 107 1.06 -16.10 10.23
C LEU A 107 0.28 -16.98 9.26
N THR A 108 -0.79 -17.59 9.75
CA THR A 108 -1.78 -18.25 8.92
C THR A 108 -2.52 -17.25 8.02
N VAL A 109 -3.14 -17.74 6.94
CA VAL A 109 -3.95 -16.90 6.04
C VAL A 109 -5.06 -16.16 6.79
N ALA A 110 -5.68 -16.79 7.79
CA ALA A 110 -6.73 -16.17 8.60
C ALA A 110 -6.17 -14.99 9.43
N GLN A 111 -4.99 -15.15 10.01
CA GLN A 111 -4.32 -14.10 10.77
C GLN A 111 -3.88 -12.94 9.86
N ILE A 112 -3.31 -13.23 8.68
CA ILE A 112 -2.95 -12.18 7.71
C ILE A 112 -4.19 -11.37 7.32
N LYS A 113 -5.30 -12.05 7.01
CA LYS A 113 -6.57 -11.36 6.69
C LYS A 113 -7.05 -10.49 7.85
N HIS A 114 -6.95 -10.99 9.08
CA HIS A 114 -7.31 -10.23 10.27
C HIS A 114 -6.47 -8.95 10.41
N GLU A 115 -5.14 -9.04 10.22
CA GLU A 115 -4.25 -7.87 10.26
C GLU A 115 -4.55 -6.87 9.13
N LEU A 116 -4.87 -7.35 7.92
CA LEU A 116 -5.26 -6.45 6.83
C LEU A 116 -6.61 -5.77 7.08
N LEU A 117 -7.55 -6.46 7.73
CA LEU A 117 -8.85 -5.89 8.11
C LEU A 117 -8.72 -4.88 9.24
N SER A 118 -7.87 -5.14 10.24
CA SER A 118 -7.60 -4.18 11.32
C SER A 118 -6.95 -2.90 10.80
N LEU A 119 -6.14 -2.99 9.75
CA LEU A 119 -5.59 -1.81 9.06
C LEU A 119 -6.64 -1.03 8.28
N SER A 120 -7.65 -1.71 7.71
CA SER A 120 -8.66 -1.04 6.88
C SER A 120 -9.53 -0.03 7.65
N SER A 121 -9.54 -0.11 8.98
CA SER A 121 -10.22 0.85 9.85
C SER A 121 -9.32 2.00 10.33
N MET A 122 -8.05 2.06 9.92
CA MET A 122 -7.17 3.19 10.24
C MET A 122 -7.45 4.39 9.33
N ASP A 123 -7.95 5.47 9.92
CA ASP A 123 -8.31 6.70 9.19
C ASP A 123 -7.12 7.68 8.98
N ASP A 124 -5.99 7.50 9.68
CA ASP A 124 -4.85 8.45 9.66
C ASP A 124 -3.52 7.84 9.18
N LEU A 125 -3.54 7.24 7.99
CA LEU A 125 -2.33 6.79 7.29
C LEU A 125 -1.94 7.81 6.22
N SER A 126 -0.65 8.13 6.13
CA SER A 126 -0.08 8.88 4.99
C SER A 126 0.31 7.93 3.85
N CYS A 127 0.86 6.77 4.19
CA CYS A 127 1.12 5.70 3.24
C CYS A 127 1.13 4.32 3.94
N LEU A 128 0.87 3.28 3.14
CA LEU A 128 0.87 1.89 3.56
C LEU A 128 1.76 1.07 2.62
N ILE A 129 2.71 0.34 3.19
CA ILE A 129 3.56 -0.62 2.47
C ILE A 129 3.35 -2.01 3.08
N ILE A 130 3.16 -3.01 2.23
CA ILE A 130 3.00 -4.40 2.67
C ILE A 130 3.99 -5.27 1.91
N PHE A 131 4.92 -5.88 2.63
CA PHE A 131 5.79 -6.93 2.12
C PHE A 131 5.21 -8.29 2.44
N ILE A 132 5.09 -9.16 1.42
CA ILE A 132 4.68 -10.56 1.59
C ILE A 132 5.80 -11.43 1.05
N SER A 133 6.55 -12.06 1.94
CA SER A 133 7.64 -12.95 1.61
C SER A 133 7.20 -14.39 1.85
N THR A 134 6.81 -15.10 0.79
CA THR A 134 6.26 -16.47 0.85
C THR A 134 6.60 -17.25 -0.42
N HIS A 135 6.29 -18.55 -0.43
CA HIS A 135 6.26 -19.32 -1.68
C HIS A 135 5.11 -18.84 -2.57
N GLY A 136 5.36 -18.75 -3.86
CA GLY A 136 4.35 -18.44 -4.87
C GLY A 136 4.20 -19.60 -5.84
N ASP A 137 3.00 -19.75 -6.40
CA ASP A 137 2.77 -20.66 -7.51
C ASP A 137 2.20 -19.87 -8.70
N LYS A 138 2.47 -20.35 -9.91
CA LYS A 138 1.87 -19.78 -11.11
C LYS A 138 0.46 -20.34 -11.23
N LYS A 139 -0.54 -19.47 -11.05
CA LYS A 139 -1.91 -19.77 -11.50
C LYS A 139 -2.00 -19.77 -13.01
#